data_AF-A0A1W1GVI4-F1
#
_entry.id   AF-A0A1W1GVI4-F1
#
_cell.length_a   1.000
_cell.length_b   1.000
_cell.length_c   1.000
_cell.angle_alpha   90.00
_cell.angle_beta   90.00
_cell.angle_gamma   90.00
#
_symmetry.space_group_name_H-M   'P 1'
#
loop_
_entity.id
_entity.type
_entity.pdbx_description
1 polymer ?
#
loop_
_entity_poly.entity_id
_entity_poly.type
_entity_poly.pdbx_seq_one_letter_code
_entity_poly.pdbx_strand_id
1 'polypeptide(L)'
;MTSTGTRRDPVSRRARCLPGALVLCFCTLAGSALAQTAPVTRTWFVSGAELAKLLQGRGEDGFCSGDQCRNLASARAGAYIQGVADTGRGQWCGQGHILPHELVDRVSSHIRQLPAERLNQDAASLVIEALETALPCQQAASTSDRAHAARSGL
;
A
#
# COMPACT_ATOMS: atom_id res chain seq x y z
N MET A 1 -54.55 36.95 16.75
CA MET A 1 -53.73 38.14 16.43
C MET A 1 -52.30 37.84 16.87
N THR A 2 -51.47 37.21 16.03
CA THR A 2 -50.62 37.80 14.97
C THR A 2 -49.50 38.66 15.55
N SER A 3 -48.23 38.59 15.16
CA SER A 3 -47.52 37.77 14.19
C SER A 3 -46.03 38.15 14.28
N THR A 4 -45.13 37.19 14.07
CA THR A 4 -43.83 37.31 13.37
C THR A 4 -42.95 38.54 13.60
N GLY A 5 -41.83 38.36 14.30
CA GLY A 5 -40.66 39.25 14.21
C GLY A 5 -39.70 38.79 13.12
N THR A 6 -39.61 39.56 12.04
CA THR A 6 -38.66 39.37 10.94
C THR A 6 -37.63 40.49 10.85
N ARG A 7 -36.41 40.06 10.52
CA ARG A 7 -35.41 40.70 9.64
C ARG A 7 -34.45 41.75 10.22
N ARG A 8 -33.19 41.51 9.82
CA ARG A 8 -31.93 42.22 10.01
C ARG A 8 -31.88 43.60 9.34
N ASP A 9 -31.08 44.49 9.91
CA ASP A 9 -29.88 45.17 9.34
C ASP A 9 -29.51 46.34 10.30
N PRO A 10 -28.22 46.73 10.48
CA PRO A 10 -27.65 47.71 9.53
C PRO A 10 -26.10 47.73 9.36
N VAL A 11 -25.72 48.14 8.14
CA VAL A 11 -24.77 49.23 7.82
C VAL A 11 -23.27 49.07 8.18
N SER A 12 -22.51 48.77 7.13
CA SER A 12 -21.38 49.55 6.58
C SER A 12 -20.50 50.37 7.54
N ARG A 13 -19.23 49.95 7.69
CA ARG A 13 -18.11 50.87 7.91
C ARG A 13 -17.21 50.90 6.68
N ARG A 14 -17.03 52.12 6.18
CA ARG A 14 -16.16 52.50 5.07
C ARG A 14 -14.71 52.51 5.53
N ALA A 15 -13.80 51.98 4.72
CA ALA A 15 -12.40 52.39 4.72
C ALA A 15 -12.11 53.04 3.35
N ARG A 16 -11.72 54.31 3.38
CA ARG A 16 -11.24 55.08 2.24
C ARG A 16 -9.78 54.74 2.01
N CYS A 17 -9.37 54.62 0.75
CA CYS A 17 -8.01 54.96 0.30
C CYS A 17 -8.12 55.76 -1.00
N LEU A 18 -7.39 56.88 -1.06
CA LEU A 18 -7.34 57.83 -2.17
C LEU A 18 -6.40 57.34 -3.31
N PRO A 19 -6.44 57.99 -4.49
CA PRO A 19 -5.99 57.44 -5.76
C PRO A 19 -4.54 57.82 -6.10
N GLY A 20 -3.89 56.95 -6.87
CA GLY A 20 -2.59 57.22 -7.50
C GLY A 20 -2.40 56.25 -8.65
N ALA A 21 -2.52 56.75 -9.88
CA ALA A 21 -2.42 55.97 -11.09
C ALA A 21 -1.00 55.43 -11.31
N LEU A 22 -0.89 54.13 -11.59
CA LEU A 22 0.11 53.62 -12.53
C LEU A 22 -0.41 52.31 -13.14
N VAL A 23 -0.87 52.40 -14.39
CA VAL A 23 -1.20 51.24 -15.21
C VAL A 23 0.12 50.55 -15.57
N LEU A 24 0.35 49.36 -14.99
CA LEU A 24 1.32 48.39 -15.49
C LEU A 24 0.61 47.06 -15.67
N CYS A 25 0.39 46.74 -16.94
CA CYS A 25 -0.10 45.47 -17.44
C CYS A 25 0.83 44.34 -16.96
N PHE A 26 0.31 43.45 -16.11
CA PHE A 26 0.89 42.14 -15.85
C PHE A 26 -0.24 41.11 -15.89
N CYS A 27 -0.59 40.68 -17.09
CA CYS A 27 -1.27 39.40 -17.29
C CYS A 27 -0.30 38.27 -16.91
N THR A 28 -0.08 38.07 -15.60
CA THR A 28 0.52 36.83 -15.13
C THR A 28 -0.54 35.75 -15.31
N LEU A 29 -0.33 34.90 -16.32
CA LEU A 29 -1.05 33.63 -16.42
C LEU A 29 -0.69 32.82 -15.16
N ALA A 30 -1.47 33.00 -14.09
CA ALA A 30 -1.52 32.06 -12.98
C ALA A 30 -2.29 30.82 -13.43
N GLY A 31 -1.78 30.14 -14.46
CA GLY A 31 -2.18 28.79 -14.83
C GLY A 31 -1.64 27.83 -13.79
N SER A 32 -2.25 27.81 -12.60
CA SER A 32 -2.07 26.69 -11.68
C SER A 32 -2.82 25.52 -12.28
N ALA A 33 -2.19 24.84 -13.25
CA ALA A 33 -2.57 23.49 -13.61
C ALA A 33 -2.29 22.63 -12.38
N LEU A 34 -3.25 22.58 -11.44
CA LEU A 34 -3.40 21.42 -10.58
C LEU A 34 -3.67 20.27 -11.53
N ALA A 35 -2.61 19.60 -11.96
CA ALA A 35 -2.69 18.28 -12.52
C ALA A 35 -3.33 17.43 -11.43
N GLN A 36 -4.67 17.37 -11.45
CA GLN A 36 -5.44 16.38 -10.73
C GLN A 36 -5.01 15.07 -11.38
N THR A 37 -3.99 14.44 -10.81
CA THR A 37 -3.75 13.03 -11.07
C THR A 37 -5.05 12.35 -10.67
N ALA A 38 -5.77 11.83 -11.66
CA ALA A 38 -6.96 11.05 -11.39
C ALA A 38 -6.58 9.99 -10.34
N PRO A 39 -7.39 9.80 -9.28
CA PRO A 39 -7.08 8.79 -8.28
C PRO A 39 -6.86 7.48 -9.02
N VAL A 40 -5.69 6.86 -8.81
CA VAL A 40 -5.35 5.58 -9.41
C VAL A 40 -6.42 4.60 -8.94
N THR A 41 -7.32 4.22 -9.84
CA THR A 41 -8.33 3.21 -9.55
C THR A 41 -7.60 1.90 -9.34
N ARG A 42 -7.46 1.48 -8.08
CA ARG A 42 -6.83 0.20 -7.77
C ARG A 42 -7.62 -0.94 -8.39
N THR A 43 -6.92 -1.92 -8.93
CA THR A 43 -7.50 -3.15 -9.49
C THR A 43 -7.33 -4.35 -8.55
N TRP A 44 -6.56 -4.20 -7.47
CA TRP A 44 -6.26 -5.24 -6.48
C TRP A 44 -7.23 -5.19 -5.29
N PHE A 45 -7.54 -6.37 -4.74
CA PHE A 45 -8.41 -6.51 -3.58
C PHE A 45 -7.77 -6.06 -2.26
N VAL A 46 -6.48 -6.36 -2.06
CA VAL A 46 -5.75 -6.11 -0.82
C VAL A 46 -4.50 -5.30 -1.13
N SER A 47 -4.34 -4.14 -0.50
CA SER A 47 -3.11 -3.34 -0.55
C SER A 47 -2.11 -3.79 0.50
N GLY A 48 -0.83 -3.41 0.35
CA GLY A 48 0.21 -3.65 1.36
C GLY A 48 -0.17 -3.13 2.75
N ALA A 49 -0.82 -1.97 2.82
CA ALA A 49 -1.29 -1.36 4.06
C ALA A 49 -2.42 -2.17 4.71
N GLU A 50 -3.36 -2.68 3.91
CA GLU A 50 -4.44 -3.55 4.37
C GLU A 50 -3.86 -4.88 4.88
N LEU A 51 -2.91 -5.49 4.16
CA LEU A 51 -2.22 -6.70 4.62
C LEU A 51 -1.41 -6.46 5.90
N ALA A 52 -0.72 -5.32 6.01
CA ALA A 52 0.03 -4.94 7.21
C ALA A 52 -0.89 -4.81 8.45
N LYS A 53 -2.09 -4.23 8.29
CA LYS A 53 -3.10 -4.19 9.36
C LYS A 53 -3.55 -5.59 9.75
N LEU A 54 -3.87 -6.46 8.78
CA LEU A 54 -4.28 -7.83 9.05
C LEU A 54 -3.19 -8.64 9.79
N LEU A 55 -1.93 -8.47 9.41
CA LEU A 55 -0.77 -9.09 10.07
C LEU A 55 -0.59 -8.61 11.53
N GLN A 56 -1.04 -7.41 11.86
CA GLN A 56 -1.10 -6.90 13.23
C GLN A 56 -2.34 -7.39 14.01
N GLY A 57 -3.17 -8.24 13.40
CA GLY A 57 -4.44 -8.68 13.97
C GLY A 57 -5.50 -7.58 13.98
N ARG A 58 -5.39 -6.60 13.07
CA ARG A 58 -6.33 -5.49 12.95
C ARG A 58 -7.14 -5.66 11.66
N GLY A 59 -8.30 -6.31 11.79
CA GLY A 59 -9.29 -6.41 10.72
C GLY A 59 -10.35 -5.32 10.84
N GLU A 60 -10.95 -4.94 9.70
CA GLU A 60 -12.14 -4.08 9.67
C GLU A 60 -13.37 -4.95 9.44
N ASP A 61 -13.71 -5.74 10.46
CA ASP A 61 -14.81 -6.68 10.46
C ASP A 61 -15.74 -6.33 11.64
N GLY A 62 -16.83 -5.63 11.35
CA GLY A 62 -17.86 -5.23 12.33
C GLY A 62 -18.70 -6.38 12.90
N PHE A 63 -18.20 -7.62 12.82
CA PHE A 63 -18.91 -8.85 13.19
C PHE A 63 -18.25 -9.65 14.32
N CYS A 64 -17.06 -9.24 14.79
CA CYS A 64 -16.32 -9.91 15.86
C CYS A 64 -15.91 -8.92 16.96
N SER A 65 -15.32 -9.40 18.06
CA SER A 65 -14.71 -8.54 19.08
C SER A 65 -13.46 -9.16 19.74
N GLY A 66 -12.58 -8.32 20.28
CA GLY A 66 -11.41 -8.73 21.06
C GLY A 66 -10.51 -9.73 20.33
N ASP A 67 -10.14 -10.80 21.03
CA ASP A 67 -9.26 -11.86 20.52
C ASP A 67 -9.82 -12.55 19.27
N GLN A 68 -11.15 -12.59 19.11
CA GLN A 68 -11.76 -13.19 17.93
C GLN A 68 -11.44 -12.39 16.66
N CYS A 69 -11.52 -11.05 16.70
CA CYS A 69 -11.12 -10.22 15.56
C CYS A 69 -9.62 -10.32 15.29
N ARG A 70 -8.81 -10.37 16.35
CA ARG A 70 -7.36 -10.53 16.20
C ARG A 70 -7.03 -11.82 15.45
N ASN A 71 -7.62 -12.93 15.88
CA ASN A 71 -7.40 -14.24 15.27
C ASN A 71 -7.95 -14.30 13.83
N LEU A 72 -9.12 -13.72 13.57
CA LEU A 72 -9.71 -13.68 12.23
C LEU A 72 -8.85 -12.85 11.26
N ALA A 73 -8.36 -11.69 11.71
CA ALA A 73 -7.48 -10.84 10.92
C ALA A 73 -6.15 -11.55 10.59
N SER A 74 -5.53 -12.20 11.58
CA SER A 74 -4.30 -12.98 11.37
C SER A 74 -4.53 -14.18 10.45
N ALA A 75 -5.66 -14.88 10.59
CA ALA A 75 -6.02 -15.99 9.71
C ALA A 75 -6.24 -15.51 8.26
N ARG A 76 -6.89 -14.35 8.07
CA ARG A 76 -7.08 -13.73 6.75
C ARG A 76 -5.75 -13.34 6.12
N ALA A 77 -4.81 -12.78 6.88
CA ALA A 77 -3.46 -12.49 6.39
C ALA A 77 -2.73 -13.77 5.95
N GLY A 78 -2.75 -14.81 6.79
CA GLY A 78 -2.13 -16.09 6.48
C GLY A 78 -2.68 -16.73 5.21
N ALA A 79 -4.01 -16.78 5.09
CA ALA A 79 -4.68 -17.32 3.90
C ALA A 79 -4.33 -16.53 2.62
N TYR A 80 -4.30 -15.19 2.70
CA TYR A 80 -3.90 -14.34 1.57
C TYR A 80 -2.47 -14.65 1.12
N ILE A 81 -1.52 -14.71 2.07
CA ILE A 81 -0.11 -14.99 1.79
C ILE A 81 0.07 -16.38 1.19
N GLN A 82 -0.59 -17.40 1.73
CA GLN A 82 -0.52 -18.76 1.18
C GLN A 82 -1.08 -18.83 -0.24
N GLY A 83 -2.21 -18.17 -0.51
CA GLY A 83 -2.78 -18.10 -1.86
C GLY A 83 -1.82 -17.46 -2.87
N VAL A 84 -1.20 -16.33 -2.51
CA VAL A 84 -0.19 -15.68 -3.35
C VAL A 84 1.02 -16.58 -3.55
N ALA A 85 1.54 -17.18 -2.48
CA ALA A 85 2.68 -18.10 -2.51
C ALA A 85 2.45 -19.29 -3.44
N ASP A 86 1.24 -19.88 -3.42
CA ASP A 86 0.85 -20.98 -4.31
C ASP A 86 0.74 -20.55 -5.78
N THR A 87 0.34 -19.32 -6.06
CA THR A 87 0.30 -18.79 -7.44
C THR A 87 1.67 -18.35 -7.95
N GLY A 88 2.58 -17.93 -7.08
CA GLY A 88 3.93 -17.45 -7.39
C GLY A 88 4.98 -18.54 -7.63
N ARG A 89 4.56 -19.75 -8.03
CA ARG A 89 5.48 -20.88 -8.25
C ARG A 89 6.56 -20.54 -9.26
N GLY A 90 7.82 -20.84 -8.92
CA GLY A 90 8.97 -20.60 -9.78
C GLY A 90 9.57 -19.19 -9.69
N GLN A 91 8.87 -18.25 -9.02
CA GLN A 91 9.42 -16.95 -8.67
C GLN A 91 10.25 -17.04 -7.38
N TRP A 92 9.76 -17.83 -6.42
CA TRP A 92 10.44 -18.16 -5.17
C TRP A 92 10.50 -19.69 -5.00
N CYS A 93 11.39 -20.17 -4.12
CA CYS A 93 11.65 -21.60 -3.94
C CYS A 93 11.53 -22.05 -2.48
N GLY A 94 11.29 -23.36 -2.26
CA GLY A 94 11.10 -23.94 -0.92
C GLY A 94 9.67 -24.41 -0.63
N GLN A 95 8.77 -24.37 -1.61
CA GLN A 95 7.42 -24.93 -1.47
C GLN A 95 7.48 -26.41 -1.06
N GLY A 96 6.65 -26.80 -0.11
CA GLY A 96 6.66 -28.14 0.50
C GLY A 96 7.74 -28.35 1.59
N HIS A 97 8.69 -27.42 1.73
CA HIS A 97 9.75 -27.47 2.75
C HIS A 97 9.68 -26.34 3.78
N ILE A 98 8.89 -25.30 3.50
CA ILE A 98 8.67 -24.16 4.39
C ILE A 98 7.29 -24.28 5.05
N LEU A 99 7.24 -24.13 6.37
CA LEU A 99 5.97 -24.15 7.11
C LEU A 99 5.15 -22.88 6.80
N PRO A 100 3.80 -22.97 6.74
CA PRO A 100 2.96 -21.80 6.44
C PRO A 100 3.22 -20.57 7.30
N HIS A 101 3.45 -20.74 8.60
CA HIS A 101 3.70 -19.62 9.51
C HIS A 101 5.06 -18.95 9.23
N GLU A 102 6.06 -19.69 8.77
CA GLU A 102 7.34 -19.08 8.41
C GLU A 102 7.24 -18.24 7.13
N LEU A 103 6.33 -18.57 6.20
CA LEU A 103 6.04 -17.69 5.06
C LEU A 103 5.45 -16.37 5.56
N VAL A 104 4.49 -16.46 6.48
CA VAL A 104 3.86 -15.28 7.10
C VAL A 104 4.91 -14.44 7.82
N ASP A 105 5.83 -15.04 8.57
CA ASP A 105 6.88 -14.33 9.29
C ASP A 105 7.84 -13.57 8.36
N ARG A 106 8.30 -14.22 7.28
CA ARG A 106 9.17 -13.61 6.26
C ARG A 106 8.49 -12.41 5.59
N VAL A 107 7.24 -12.60 5.15
CA VAL A 107 6.44 -11.53 4.54
C VAL A 107 6.18 -10.39 5.52
N SER A 108 5.83 -10.70 6.76
CA SER A 108 5.57 -9.71 7.80
C SER A 108 6.81 -8.88 8.13
N SER A 109 7.98 -9.52 8.18
CA SER A 109 9.26 -8.82 8.32
C SER A 109 9.49 -7.84 7.17
N HIS A 110 9.30 -8.27 5.92
CA HIS A 110 9.49 -7.41 4.74
C HIS A 110 8.52 -6.23 4.72
N ILE A 111 7.21 -6.49 4.86
CA ILE A 111 6.16 -5.45 4.80
C ILE A 111 6.36 -4.37 5.87
N ARG A 112 6.83 -4.74 7.07
CA ARG A 112 7.10 -3.76 8.15
C ARG A 112 8.25 -2.81 7.85
N GLN A 113 9.13 -3.16 6.91
CA GLN A 113 10.28 -2.35 6.53
C GLN A 113 10.00 -1.47 5.31
N LEU A 114 8.86 -1.66 4.63
CA LEU A 114 8.51 -0.86 3.46
C LEU A 114 8.10 0.58 3.84
N PRO A 115 8.46 1.58 3.02
CA PRO A 115 7.97 2.94 3.19
C PRO A 115 6.46 3.00 2.92
N ALA A 116 5.78 3.99 3.54
CA ALA A 116 4.34 4.11 3.51
C ALA A 116 3.75 4.19 2.09
N GLU A 117 4.46 4.84 1.17
CA GLU A 117 4.07 4.99 -0.23
C GLU A 117 3.96 3.63 -0.93
N ARG A 118 4.86 2.70 -0.60
CA ARG A 118 4.86 1.35 -1.17
C ARG A 118 3.76 0.48 -0.62
N LEU A 119 3.33 0.72 0.62
CA LEU A 119 2.19 0.00 1.21
C LEU A 119 0.86 0.29 0.49
N ASN A 120 0.77 1.33 -0.35
CA ASN A 120 -0.42 1.58 -1.16
C ASN A 120 -0.53 0.66 -2.39
N GLN A 121 0.52 -0.08 -2.73
CA GLN A 121 0.55 -0.99 -3.87
C GLN A 121 -0.20 -2.30 -3.61
N ASP A 122 -0.38 -3.10 -4.66
CA ASP A 122 -0.94 -4.45 -4.59
C ASP A 122 -0.13 -5.34 -3.63
N ALA A 123 -0.80 -5.91 -2.61
CA ALA A 123 -0.15 -6.78 -1.65
C ALA A 123 0.39 -8.06 -2.29
N ALA A 124 -0.19 -8.57 -3.38
CA ALA A 124 0.29 -9.79 -4.02
C ALA A 124 1.72 -9.62 -4.53
N SER A 125 2.00 -8.51 -5.22
CA SER A 125 3.33 -8.16 -5.69
C SER A 125 4.34 -7.99 -4.54
N LEU A 126 3.91 -7.38 -3.42
CA LEU A 126 4.77 -7.21 -2.24
C LEU A 126 5.07 -8.53 -1.53
N VAL A 127 4.11 -9.45 -1.49
CA VAL A 127 4.30 -10.80 -0.95
C VAL A 127 5.30 -11.57 -1.80
N ILE A 128 5.16 -11.54 -3.13
CA ILE A 128 6.12 -12.18 -4.04
C ILE A 128 7.51 -11.59 -3.86
N GLU A 129 7.65 -10.26 -3.84
CA GLU A 129 8.92 -9.57 -3.59
C GLU A 129 9.59 -10.03 -2.28
N ALA A 130 8.81 -10.16 -1.21
CA ALA A 130 9.30 -10.64 0.08
C ALA A 130 9.78 -12.10 0.01
N LEU A 131 9.05 -12.96 -0.70
CA LEU A 131 9.40 -14.37 -0.87
C LEU A 131 10.63 -14.55 -1.78
N GLU A 132 10.74 -13.79 -2.87
CA GLU A 132 11.92 -13.77 -3.73
C GLU A 132 13.17 -13.33 -2.95
N THR A 133 13.03 -12.32 -2.09
CA THR A 133 14.12 -11.83 -1.25
C THR A 133 14.55 -12.84 -0.19
N ALA A 134 13.59 -13.47 0.49
CA ALA A 134 13.87 -14.35 1.62
C ALA A 134 14.18 -15.81 1.20
N LEU A 135 13.66 -16.23 0.05
CA LEU A 135 13.69 -17.61 -0.44
C LEU A 135 13.98 -17.65 -1.96
N PRO A 136 15.12 -17.10 -2.40
CA PRO A 136 15.46 -17.04 -3.81
C PRO A 136 15.61 -18.44 -4.39
N CYS A 137 15.12 -18.63 -5.61
CA CYS A 137 15.44 -19.82 -6.38
C CYS A 137 16.93 -19.82 -6.74
N GLN A 138 17.67 -20.81 -6.26
CA GLN A 138 19.04 -21.03 -6.73
C GLN A 138 18.97 -21.44 -8.20
N GLN A 139 19.42 -20.59 -9.11
CA GLN A 139 19.59 -21.00 -10.50
C GLN A 139 20.73 -22.00 -10.56
N ALA A 140 20.46 -23.30 -10.60
CA ALA A 140 21.30 -24.31 -11.25
C ALA A 140 22.83 -24.26 -11.00
N ALA A 141 23.31 -23.62 -9.92
CA ALA A 141 24.73 -23.45 -9.62
C ALA A 141 25.35 -24.81 -9.29
N SER A 142 24.55 -25.72 -8.76
CA SER A 142 24.91 -27.12 -8.54
C SER A 142 25.04 -27.96 -9.81
N THR A 143 24.53 -27.51 -10.96
CA THR A 143 24.71 -28.20 -12.26
C THR A 143 25.91 -27.68 -13.04
N SER A 144 26.23 -26.38 -12.95
CA SER A 144 27.42 -25.83 -13.61
C SER A 144 28.72 -26.18 -12.87
N ASP A 145 28.72 -26.12 -11.53
CA ASP A 145 29.90 -26.53 -10.74
C ASP A 145 30.15 -28.04 -10.83
N ARG A 146 29.09 -28.85 -10.95
CA ARG A 146 29.18 -30.31 -11.15
C ARG A 146 29.59 -30.66 -12.59
N ALA A 147 29.14 -29.92 -13.59
CA ALA A 147 29.58 -30.08 -14.98
C ALA A 147 31.04 -29.64 -15.18
N HIS A 148 31.51 -28.64 -14.43
CA HIS A 148 32.91 -28.21 -14.46
C HIS A 148 33.82 -29.18 -13.70
N ALA A 149 33.41 -29.68 -12.54
CA ALA A 149 34.12 -30.72 -11.80
C ALA A 149 34.21 -32.04 -12.59
N ALA A 150 33.14 -32.43 -13.30
CA ALA A 150 33.12 -33.62 -14.16
C ALA A 150 33.99 -33.48 -15.43
N ARG A 151 34.33 -32.26 -15.85
CA ARG A 151 35.23 -31.99 -16.99
C ARG A 151 36.69 -31.81 -16.57
N SER A 152 36.96 -31.60 -15.29
CA SER A 152 38.31 -31.34 -14.75
C SER A 152 38.91 -32.52 -14.00
N GLY A 153 38.19 -33.63 -13.83
CA GLY A 153 38.71 -34.89 -13.30
C GLY A 153 38.80 -35.97 -14.38
N LEU A 154 40.00 -36.16 -14.93
CA LEU A 154 40.53 -37.34 -15.67
C LEU A 154 39.72 -37.88 -16.87
#